data_AF-A0A7X9JMX1-F1
#
_entry.id   AF-A0A7X9JMX1-F1
#
_cell.length_a   1.000
_cell.length_b   1.000
_cell.length_c   1.000
_cell.angle_alpha   90.00
_cell.angle_beta   90.00
_cell.angle_gamma   90.00
#
_symmetry.space_group_name_H-M   'P 1'
#
loop_
_entity.id
_entity.type
_entity.pdbx_description
1 polymer ?
#
loop_
_entity_poly.entity_id
_entity_poly.type
_entity_poly.pdbx_seq_one_letter_code
_entity_poly.pdbx_strand_id
1 'polypeptide(L)'
;SDMDTSIALPSDTLDPEEELIREQKFILMRDVVEKLKPRYRMLIELRYFKEYSYEEISAELEIPIGTVKAQLFRARELLYLIIKKSKDKI
;
A
#
# COMPACT_ATOMS: atom_id res chain seq x y z
N SER A 1 -11.19 -18.05 48.67
CA SER A 1 -11.08 -18.75 47.37
C SER A 1 -10.67 -17.72 46.36
N ASP A 2 -9.37 -17.57 46.23
CA ASP A 2 -8.70 -16.54 45.45
C ASP A 2 -8.47 -17.00 44.00
N MET A 3 -8.11 -16.01 43.17
CA MET A 3 -7.85 -16.02 41.71
C MET A 3 -9.14 -15.86 40.90
N ASP A 4 -9.56 -14.65 40.56
CA ASP A 4 -8.87 -13.66 39.69
C ASP A 4 -8.22 -14.32 38.48
N THR A 5 -8.92 -14.25 37.36
CA THR A 5 -8.30 -14.31 36.04
C THR A 5 -8.98 -13.26 35.19
N SER A 6 -8.59 -12.02 35.42
CA SER A 6 -8.78 -10.90 34.53
C SER A 6 -8.38 -11.29 33.10
N ILE A 7 -9.36 -11.52 32.24
CA ILE A 7 -9.14 -11.73 30.80
C ILE A 7 -8.75 -10.37 30.22
N ALA A 8 -7.45 -10.13 30.09
CA ALA A 8 -6.94 -9.01 29.31
C ALA A 8 -7.21 -9.34 27.82
N LEU A 9 -8.37 -8.93 27.33
CA LEU A 9 -8.62 -8.84 25.90
C LEU A 9 -7.68 -7.77 25.35
N PRO A 10 -6.73 -8.08 24.45
CA PRO A 10 -6.01 -7.04 23.74
C PRO A 10 -7.06 -6.26 22.93
N SER A 11 -7.10 -4.95 23.11
CA SER A 11 -7.97 -4.09 22.32
C SER A 11 -7.52 -4.19 20.87
N ASP A 12 -8.40 -4.67 19.98
CA ASP A 12 -8.20 -4.68 18.52
C ASP A 12 -8.27 -3.26 17.91
N THR A 13 -8.36 -2.23 18.75
CA THR A 13 -8.35 -0.82 18.36
C THR A 13 -6.92 -0.28 18.47
N LEU A 14 -6.39 0.16 17.34
CA LEU A 14 -5.16 0.96 17.31
C LEU A 14 -5.35 2.17 18.23
N ASP A 15 -4.30 2.54 18.96
CA ASP A 15 -4.36 3.78 19.72
C ASP A 15 -4.34 5.01 18.77
N PRO A 16 -4.73 6.20 19.25
CA PRO A 16 -4.75 7.40 18.41
C PRO A 16 -3.40 7.78 17.79
N GLU A 17 -2.28 7.38 18.40
CA GLU A 17 -0.93 7.62 17.87
C GLU A 17 -0.65 6.67 16.69
N GLU A 18 -1.03 5.40 16.82
CA GLU A 18 -0.93 4.40 15.76
C GLU A 18 -1.81 4.72 14.55
N GLU A 19 -3.03 5.22 14.78
CA GLU A 19 -3.92 5.72 13.72
C GLU A 19 -3.29 6.90 12.97
N LEU A 20 -2.73 7.86 13.72
CA LEU A 20 -2.12 9.07 13.15
C LEU A 20 -0.84 8.75 12.37
N ILE A 21 -0.01 7.81 12.86
CA ILE A 21 1.16 7.27 12.14
C ILE A 21 0.71 6.56 10.86
N ARG A 22 -0.39 5.81 10.90
CA ARG A 22 -0.94 5.11 9.74
C ARG A 22 -1.44 6.10 8.69
N GLU A 23 -2.18 7.13 9.08
CA GLU A 23 -2.64 8.19 8.17
C GLU A 23 -1.46 8.92 7.52
N GLN A 24 -0.44 9.29 8.31
CA GLN A 24 0.77 9.91 7.76
C GLN A 24 1.49 9.01 6.74
N LYS A 25 1.61 7.71 7.03
CA LYS A 25 2.18 6.73 6.08
C LYS A 25 1.33 6.63 4.81
N PHE A 26 0.01 6.68 4.94
CA PHE A 26 -0.91 6.62 3.81
C PHE A 26 -0.79 7.86 2.91
N ILE A 27 -0.75 9.06 3.50
CA ILE A 27 -0.53 10.33 2.78
C ILE A 27 0.81 10.29 2.04
N LEU A 28 1.89 9.89 2.73
CA LEU A 28 3.21 9.78 2.12
C LEU A 28 3.21 8.78 0.94
N MET A 29 2.50 7.66 1.08
CA MET A 29 2.39 6.68 0.00
C MET A 29 1.63 7.24 -1.20
N ARG A 30 0.56 8.01 -0.98
CA ARG A 30 -0.19 8.70 -2.05
C ARG A 30 0.70 9.68 -2.81
N ASP A 31 1.43 10.54 -2.11
CA ASP A 31 2.35 11.52 -2.72
C ASP A 31 3.47 10.86 -3.53
N VAL A 32 3.97 9.72 -3.07
CA VAL A 32 5.00 8.94 -3.79
C VAL A 32 4.39 8.30 -5.03
N VAL A 33 3.18 7.76 -4.93
CA VAL A 33 2.44 7.17 -6.07
C VAL A 33 2.10 8.22 -7.13
N GLU A 34 1.86 9.47 -6.74
CA GLU A 34 1.69 10.59 -7.67
C GLU A 34 2.93 10.89 -8.52
N LYS A 35 4.14 10.53 -8.06
CA LYS A 35 5.39 10.70 -8.84
C LYS A 35 5.56 9.64 -9.93
N LEU A 36 4.75 8.58 -9.93
CA LEU A 36 4.77 7.57 -10.99
C LEU A 36 4.15 8.10 -12.29
N LYS A 37 4.63 7.58 -13.42
CA LYS A 37 3.95 7.76 -14.71
C LYS A 37 2.50 7.27 -14.61
N PRO A 38 1.52 7.91 -15.29
CA PRO A 38 0.10 7.61 -15.14
C PRO A 38 -0.26 6.13 -15.23
N ARG A 39 0.36 5.40 -16.18
CA ARG A 39 0.15 3.97 -16.36
C ARG A 39 0.52 3.12 -15.13
N TYR A 40 1.62 3.44 -14.47
CA TYR A 40 2.04 2.72 -13.26
C TYR A 40 1.21 3.13 -12.06
N ARG A 41 0.85 4.41 -11.97
CA ARG A 41 -0.05 4.91 -10.94
C ARG A 41 -1.38 4.17 -10.95
N MET A 42 -2.02 4.07 -12.12
CA MET A 42 -3.29 3.35 -12.29
C MET A 42 -3.19 1.89 -11.81
N LEU A 43 -2.11 1.19 -12.17
CA LEU A 43 -1.89 -0.19 -11.71
C LEU A 43 -1.77 -0.31 -10.18
N ILE A 44 -1.08 0.64 -9.55
CA ILE A 44 -0.94 0.69 -8.09
C ILE A 44 -2.27 1.04 -7.42
N GLU A 45 -3.02 1.99 -7.97
CA GLU A 45 -4.36 2.36 -7.49
C GLU A 45 -5.33 1.16 -7.52
N LEU A 46 -5.43 0.49 -8.68
CA LEU A 46 -6.27 -0.69 -8.81
C LEU A 46 -5.83 -1.79 -7.84
N ARG A 47 -4.52 -2.06 -7.73
CA ARG A 47 -4.03 -3.19 -6.91
C ARG A 47 -4.11 -2.96 -5.41
N TYR A 48 -3.77 -1.77 -4.92
CA TYR A 48 -3.54 -1.52 -3.49
C TYR A 48 -4.60 -0.64 -2.83
N PHE A 49 -5.37 0.14 -3.60
CA PHE A 49 -6.42 1.00 -3.06
C PHE A 49 -7.81 0.45 -3.37
N LYS A 50 -7.99 -0.15 -4.55
CA LYS A 50 -9.23 -0.84 -4.93
C LYS A 50 -9.18 -2.35 -4.71
N GLU A 51 -8.02 -2.88 -4.32
CA GLU A 51 -7.79 -4.29 -3.99
C GLU A 51 -8.06 -5.30 -5.13
N TYR A 52 -7.98 -4.86 -6.40
CA TYR A 52 -8.22 -5.73 -7.54
C TYR A 52 -7.15 -6.84 -7.63
N SER A 53 -7.58 -8.04 -7.98
CA SER A 53 -6.74 -9.14 -8.44
C SER A 53 -6.01 -8.79 -9.73
N TYR A 54 -4.97 -9.55 -10.09
CA TYR A 54 -4.26 -9.30 -11.34
C TYR A 54 -5.17 -9.59 -12.54
N GLU A 55 -6.07 -10.54 -12.41
CA GLU A 55 -7.09 -10.94 -13.37
C GLU A 55 -8.12 -9.83 -13.57
N GLU A 56 -8.63 -9.23 -12.49
CA GLU A 56 -9.54 -8.07 -12.57
C GLU A 56 -8.85 -6.85 -13.19
N ILE A 57 -7.59 -6.59 -12.87
CA ILE A 57 -6.80 -5.52 -13.51
C ILE A 57 -6.61 -5.81 -15.00
N SER A 58 -6.35 -7.07 -15.37
CA SER A 58 -6.18 -7.50 -16.75
C SER A 58 -7.46 -7.26 -17.56
N ALA A 59 -8.62 -7.59 -16.97
CA ALA A 59 -9.92 -7.36 -17.57
C ALA A 59 -10.27 -5.86 -17.66
N GLU A 60 -10.11 -5.11 -16.56
CA GLU A 60 -10.42 -3.68 -16.46
C GLU A 60 -9.61 -2.83 -17.46
N LEU A 61 -8.34 -3.16 -17.65
CA LEU A 61 -7.42 -2.40 -18.51
C LEU A 61 -7.27 -3.00 -19.91
N GLU A 62 -7.95 -4.12 -20.20
CA GLU A 62 -7.85 -4.86 -21.46
C GLU A 62 -6.39 -5.15 -21.89
N ILE A 63 -5.54 -5.53 -20.93
CA ILE A 63 -4.13 -5.89 -21.19
C ILE A 63 -3.83 -7.31 -20.70
N PRO A 64 -2.86 -8.02 -21.29
CA PRO A 64 -2.54 -9.38 -20.87
C PRO A 64 -2.10 -9.46 -19.40
N ILE A 65 -2.48 -10.54 -18.71
CA ILE A 65 -2.10 -10.82 -17.33
C ILE A 65 -0.57 -10.78 -17.10
N GLY A 66 0.21 -11.23 -18.09
CA GLY A 66 1.67 -11.15 -18.06
C GLY A 66 2.17 -9.70 -18.08
N THR A 67 1.49 -8.81 -18.81
CA THR A 67 1.76 -7.37 -18.84
C THR A 67 1.43 -6.72 -17.50
N VAL A 68 0.31 -7.09 -16.88
CA VAL A 68 -0.07 -6.64 -15.52
C VAL A 68 1.04 -6.96 -14.53
N LYS A 69 1.45 -8.23 -14.45
CA LYS A 69 2.51 -8.70 -13.54
C LYS A 69 3.83 -7.94 -13.77
N ALA A 70 4.25 -7.83 -15.03
CA ALA A 70 5.50 -7.17 -15.39
C ALA A 70 5.48 -5.66 -15.13
N GLN A 71 4.34 -4.99 -15.23
CA GLN A 71 4.23 -3.56 -14.98
C GLN A 71 4.07 -3.24 -13.51
N LEU A 72 3.33 -4.06 -12.75
CA LEU A 72 3.28 -3.95 -11.29
C LEU A 72 4.65 -4.17 -10.67
N PHE A 73 5.44 -5.13 -11.18
CA PHE A 73 6.82 -5.31 -10.75
C PHE A 73 7.63 -4.03 -10.95
N ARG A 74 7.62 -3.46 -12.16
CA ARG A 74 8.33 -2.20 -12.47
C ARG A 74 7.82 -1.02 -11.64
N ALA A 75 6.52 -0.92 -11.41
CA ALA A 75 5.93 0.13 -10.58
C ALA A 75 6.46 0.06 -9.14
N ARG A 76 6.54 -1.14 -8.55
CA ARG A 76 7.12 -1.33 -7.21
C ARG A 76 8.61 -0.96 -7.16
N GLU A 77 9.40 -1.35 -8.16
CA GLU A 77 10.81 -0.95 -8.23
C GLU A 77 10.96 0.58 -8.28
N LEU A 78 10.14 1.26 -9.08
CA LEU A 78 10.15 2.71 -9.15
C LEU A 78 9.75 3.36 -7.81
N LEU A 79 8.72 2.85 -7.13
CA LEU A 79 8.32 3.31 -5.80
C LEU A 79 9.47 3.15 -4.80
N TYR A 80 10.13 2.00 -4.79
CA TYR A 80 11.28 1.74 -3.93
C TYR A 80 12.41 2.76 -4.17
N LEU A 81 12.76 3.03 -5.43
CA LEU A 81 13.80 4.00 -5.77
C LEU A 81 13.43 5.43 -5.34
N ILE A 82 12.17 5.83 -5.51
CA ILE A 82 11.69 7.16 -5.09
C ILE A 82 11.79 7.30 -3.57
N ILE A 83 11.33 6.30 -2.82
CA ILE A 83 11.37 6.29 -1.35
C ILE A 83 12.82 6.31 -0.85
N LYS A 84 13.69 5.50 -1.45
CA LYS A 84 15.12 5.47 -1.10
C LYS A 84 15.77 6.83 -1.31
N LYS A 85 15.57 7.46 -2.48
CA LYS A 85 16.11 8.79 -2.79
C LYS A 85 15.57 9.89 -1.87
N SER A 86 14.34 9.75 -1.38
CA SER A 86 13.77 10.67 -0.39
C SER A 86 14.41 10.51 1.00
N LYS A 87 14.82 9.30 1.38
CA LYS A 87 15.54 9.05 2.64
C LYS A 87 16.99 9.55 2.61
N ASP A 88 17.66 9.45 1.46
CA ASP A 88 19.05 9.90 1.30
C ASP A 88 19.22 11.44 1.25
N LYS A 89 18.11 12.19 1.27
CA LYS A 89 18.09 13.68 1.22
C LYS A 89 17.81 14.34 2.57
N ILE A 90 17.65 13.55 3.61
CA ILE A 90 17.47 14.00 5.01
C ILE A 90 18.75 13.65 5.74
#